data_AF-E9LVJ0-F1
#
_entry.id   AF-E9LVJ0-F1
#
_cell.length_a   1.000
_cell.length_b   1.000
_cell.length_c   1.000
_cell.angle_alpha   90.00
_cell.angle_beta   90.00
_cell.angle_gamma   90.00
#
_symmetry.space_group_name_H-M   'P 1'
#
loop_
_entity.id
_entity.type
_entity.pdbx_description
1 polymer ?
#
loop_
_entity_poly.entity_id
_entity_poly.type
_entity_poly.pdbx_seq_one_letter_code
_entity_poly.pdbx_strand_id
1 'polypeptide(L)'
;GDTAGCTFCHTSPEERCSSCHRRHQFNPAVARKSEQCKTCHWGKDHRDWEAYDISIHGTVYQVNKWDPTQFDMSKKLAGADYVGPTCQYCHMRGGHHNVQRLSTVYTSMGMSNADRGAPLWKEKRDTWVSVCDDCHSPRFARENLQAMDEACKNAGLKYTETFKVAENLMLDGMGEPMPKDLAPDWSGQH
;
A
#
# COMPACT_ATOMS: atom_id res chain seq x y z
N GLY A 1 -12.29 21.97 -11.91
CA GLY A 1 -10.89 22.01 -11.47
C GLY A 1 -10.40 20.59 -11.40
N ASP A 2 -9.38 20.26 -12.20
CA ASP A 2 -9.00 18.88 -12.51
C ASP A 2 -8.50 18.06 -11.30
N THR A 3 -8.28 18.72 -10.16
CA THR A 3 -7.83 18.12 -8.89
C THR A 3 -8.92 18.07 -7.80
N ALA A 4 -10.18 18.36 -8.11
CA ALA A 4 -11.27 18.31 -7.11
C ALA A 4 -11.40 16.92 -6.45
N GLY A 5 -11.11 15.85 -7.19
CA GLY A 5 -11.09 14.48 -6.68
C GLY A 5 -10.07 14.27 -5.55
N CYS A 6 -8.97 15.01 -5.54
CA CYS A 6 -7.94 14.93 -4.49
C CYS A 6 -8.53 15.30 -3.13
N THR A 7 -9.31 16.39 -3.05
CA THR A 7 -9.97 16.81 -1.81
C THR A 7 -10.97 15.78 -1.32
N PHE A 8 -11.78 15.21 -2.21
CA PHE A 8 -12.77 14.20 -1.83
C PHE A 8 -12.14 12.91 -1.30
N CYS A 9 -11.01 12.50 -1.89
CA CYS A 9 -10.28 11.32 -1.48
C CYS A 9 -9.53 11.55 -0.15
N HIS A 10 -8.62 12.53 -0.10
CA HIS A 10 -7.66 12.68 0.99
C HIS A 10 -8.29 13.15 2.31
N THR A 11 -9.33 13.98 2.27
CA THR A 11 -9.97 14.47 3.52
C THR A 11 -10.79 13.40 4.22
N SER A 12 -11.31 12.42 3.48
CA SER A 12 -12.24 11.41 4.01
C SER A 12 -11.65 10.59 5.18
N PRO A 13 -10.48 9.94 5.07
CA PRO A 13 -9.95 9.08 6.13
C PRO A 13 -9.54 9.83 7.41
N GLU A 14 -9.17 11.12 7.32
CA GLU A 14 -8.76 11.93 8.48
C GLU A 14 -9.96 12.58 9.16
N GLU A 15 -10.86 13.19 8.38
CA GLU A 15 -11.94 14.03 8.92
C GLU A 15 -13.26 13.27 9.12
N ARG A 16 -13.42 12.09 8.53
CA ARG A 16 -14.72 11.40 8.46
C ARG A 16 -14.61 9.92 8.79
N CYS A 17 -15.19 9.54 9.93
CA CYS A 17 -15.34 8.14 10.32
C CYS A 17 -16.27 7.33 9.39
N SER A 18 -16.98 7.95 8.43
CA SER A 18 -17.85 7.23 7.47
C SER A 18 -17.10 6.56 6.31
N SER A 19 -15.77 6.55 6.35
CA SER A 19 -14.90 6.11 5.24
C SER A 19 -14.95 4.61 4.99
N CYS A 20 -14.88 3.77 6.02
CA CYS A 20 -14.89 2.30 5.85
C CYS A 20 -16.26 1.66 6.17
N HIS A 21 -16.88 2.06 7.28
CA HIS A 21 -18.24 1.66 7.66
C HIS A 21 -19.21 2.80 7.29
N ARG A 22 -19.75 2.73 6.08
CA ARG A 22 -20.51 3.82 5.45
C ARG A 22 -21.68 4.29 6.30
N ARG A 23 -21.91 5.61 6.30
CA ARG A 23 -23.14 6.21 6.82
C ARG A 23 -24.35 5.77 5.98
N HIS A 24 -25.54 5.63 6.53
CA HIS A 24 -25.90 5.74 7.96
C HIS A 24 -25.94 4.36 8.65
N GLN A 25 -25.48 3.29 7.99
CA GLN A 25 -25.54 1.94 8.53
C GLN A 25 -24.43 1.65 9.54
N PHE A 26 -23.24 2.25 9.35
CA PHE A 26 -22.08 2.10 10.23
C PHE A 26 -21.74 0.64 10.60
N ASN A 27 -21.86 -0.27 9.63
CA ASN A 27 -21.71 -1.71 9.87
C ASN A 27 -20.23 -2.16 9.85
N PRO A 28 -19.67 -2.65 10.96
CA PRO A 28 -18.29 -3.13 11.02
C PRO A 28 -18.03 -4.36 10.13
N ALA A 29 -19.01 -5.22 9.92
CA ALA A 29 -18.84 -6.40 9.06
C ALA A 29 -18.62 -6.01 7.59
N VAL A 30 -19.29 -4.93 7.14
CA VAL A 30 -19.08 -4.35 5.81
C VAL A 30 -17.73 -3.64 5.72
N ALA A 31 -17.26 -3.04 6.82
CA ALA A 31 -15.95 -2.39 6.91
C ALA A 31 -14.77 -3.36 6.88
N ARG A 32 -14.97 -4.65 7.17
CA ARG A 32 -13.92 -5.70 7.14
C ARG A 32 -13.70 -6.32 5.76
N LYS A 33 -14.52 -5.96 4.77
CA LYS A 33 -14.36 -6.41 3.38
C LYS A 33 -13.22 -5.66 2.70
N SER A 34 -12.37 -6.35 1.95
CA SER A 34 -11.17 -5.75 1.33
C SER A 34 -11.53 -4.68 0.29
N GLU A 35 -12.70 -4.78 -0.33
CA GLU A 35 -13.19 -3.79 -1.29
C GLU A 35 -13.42 -2.41 -0.68
N GLN A 36 -13.42 -2.24 0.66
CA GLN A 36 -13.54 -0.91 1.24
C GLN A 36 -12.30 -0.04 0.99
N CYS A 37 -11.12 -0.66 0.93
CA CYS A 37 -9.87 0.04 0.70
C CYS A 37 -9.75 0.51 -0.76
N LYS A 38 -10.28 -0.28 -1.70
CA LYS A 38 -10.05 -0.09 -3.15
C LYS A 38 -10.57 1.22 -3.74
N THR A 39 -11.48 1.90 -3.06
CA THR A 39 -11.98 3.19 -3.58
C THR A 39 -10.92 4.29 -3.54
N CYS A 40 -9.89 4.14 -2.70
CA CYS A 40 -8.77 5.07 -2.57
C CYS A 40 -7.44 4.40 -2.91
N HIS A 41 -7.24 3.16 -2.44
CA HIS A 41 -6.00 2.38 -2.61
C HIS A 41 -6.00 1.61 -3.93
N TRP A 42 -5.96 2.32 -5.06
CA TRP A 42 -5.95 1.77 -6.41
C TRP A 42 -5.31 2.77 -7.41
N GLY A 43 -5.11 2.35 -8.66
CA GLY A 43 -4.87 3.30 -9.75
C GLY A 43 -3.41 3.41 -10.21
N LYS A 44 -2.94 4.64 -10.49
CA LYS A 44 -1.69 4.86 -11.23
C LYS A 44 -0.45 4.83 -10.33
N ASP A 45 -0.54 5.48 -9.18
CA ASP A 45 0.54 5.79 -8.26
C ASP A 45 0.59 4.84 -7.05
N HIS A 46 -0.50 4.15 -6.74
CA HIS A 46 -0.54 3.13 -5.68
C HIS A 46 -1.52 1.98 -6.01
N ARG A 47 -1.02 0.97 -6.74
CA ARG A 47 -1.78 -0.23 -7.16
C ARG A 47 -1.98 -1.25 -6.03
N ASP A 48 -2.41 -0.77 -4.87
CA ASP A 48 -2.55 -1.58 -3.66
C ASP A 48 -3.66 -2.63 -3.82
N TRP A 49 -4.85 -2.20 -4.27
CA TRP A 49 -5.96 -3.10 -4.54
C TRP A 49 -5.63 -4.08 -5.67
N GLU A 50 -5.11 -3.60 -6.79
CA GLU A 50 -4.84 -4.43 -7.95
C GLU A 50 -3.79 -5.51 -7.63
N ALA A 51 -2.74 -5.16 -6.88
CA ALA A 51 -1.74 -6.11 -6.43
C ALA A 51 -2.33 -7.16 -5.48
N TYR A 52 -3.22 -6.76 -4.56
CA TYR A 52 -3.91 -7.70 -3.69
C TYR A 52 -4.87 -8.61 -4.47
N ASP A 53 -5.79 -8.03 -5.24
CA ASP A 53 -6.90 -8.69 -5.94
C ASP A 53 -6.39 -9.77 -6.91
N ILE A 54 -5.29 -9.49 -7.63
CA ILE A 54 -4.72 -10.45 -8.58
C ILE A 54 -3.71 -11.43 -7.95
N SER A 55 -3.31 -11.22 -6.69
CA SER A 55 -2.47 -12.19 -5.99
C SER A 55 -3.25 -13.45 -5.63
N ILE A 56 -2.55 -14.48 -5.16
CA ILE A 56 -3.19 -15.68 -4.61
C ILE A 56 -4.08 -15.31 -3.40
N HIS A 57 -3.68 -14.33 -2.56
CA HIS A 57 -4.54 -13.87 -1.46
C HIS A 57 -5.85 -13.28 -1.98
N GLY A 58 -5.79 -12.44 -3.02
CA GLY A 58 -6.98 -11.86 -3.64
C GLY A 58 -7.85 -12.90 -4.36
N THR A 59 -7.23 -13.88 -5.01
CA THR A 59 -7.93 -15.02 -5.63
C THR A 59 -8.70 -15.83 -4.57
N VAL A 60 -8.02 -16.21 -3.48
CA VAL A 60 -8.65 -16.92 -2.35
C VAL A 60 -9.78 -16.09 -1.77
N TYR A 61 -9.59 -14.79 -1.59
CA TYR A 61 -10.64 -13.89 -1.14
C TYR A 61 -11.83 -13.85 -2.09
N GLN A 62 -11.61 -13.61 -3.39
CA GLN A 62 -12.69 -13.46 -4.36
C GLN A 62 -13.54 -14.72 -4.48
N VAL A 63 -12.91 -15.91 -4.45
CA VAL A 63 -13.58 -17.21 -4.54
C VAL A 63 -14.39 -17.50 -3.28
N ASN A 64 -13.89 -17.14 -2.10
CA ASN A 64 -14.44 -17.62 -0.82
C ASN A 64 -15.17 -16.55 0.03
N LYS A 65 -15.09 -15.25 -0.31
CA LYS A 65 -15.61 -14.14 0.54
C LYS A 65 -17.11 -14.17 0.84
N TRP A 66 -17.87 -15.02 0.15
CA TRP A 66 -19.31 -15.21 0.36
C TRP A 66 -19.64 -16.50 1.13
N ASP A 67 -18.66 -17.37 1.35
CA ASP A 67 -18.80 -18.55 2.21
C ASP A 67 -18.44 -18.17 3.65
N PRO A 68 -19.42 -18.15 4.58
CA PRO A 68 -19.18 -17.78 5.98
C PRO A 68 -18.30 -18.79 6.73
N THR A 69 -18.13 -20.01 6.21
CA THR A 69 -17.18 -20.99 6.79
C THR A 69 -15.72 -20.64 6.47
N GLN A 70 -15.49 -19.86 5.42
CA GLN A 70 -14.17 -19.40 4.98
C GLN A 70 -13.89 -17.96 5.42
N PHE A 71 -14.92 -17.11 5.40
CA PHE A 71 -14.85 -15.68 5.70
C PHE A 71 -16.06 -15.20 6.52
N ASP A 72 -16.04 -15.43 7.84
CA ASP A 72 -17.04 -14.88 8.75
C ASP A 72 -16.76 -13.41 9.11
N MET A 73 -17.34 -12.50 8.33
CA MET A 73 -17.20 -11.04 8.52
C MET A 73 -17.87 -10.53 9.82
N SER A 74 -18.68 -11.33 10.51
CA SER A 74 -19.28 -10.95 11.79
C SER A 74 -18.24 -10.90 12.92
N LYS A 75 -17.22 -11.77 12.87
CA LYS A 75 -16.13 -11.83 13.85
C LYS A 75 -15.34 -10.52 13.88
N LYS A 76 -14.90 -10.13 15.09
CA LYS A 76 -13.94 -9.04 15.26
C LYS A 76 -12.58 -9.46 14.69
N LEU A 77 -11.78 -8.50 14.20
CA LEU A 77 -10.46 -8.79 13.63
C LEU A 77 -9.49 -9.47 14.60
N ALA A 78 -9.64 -9.26 15.91
CA ALA A 78 -8.84 -9.96 16.92
C ALA A 78 -9.14 -11.46 17.03
N GLY A 79 -10.28 -11.92 16.52
CA GLY A 79 -10.65 -13.33 16.43
C GLY A 79 -10.97 -13.75 15.00
N ALA A 80 -10.41 -13.06 14.01
CA ALA A 80 -10.58 -13.44 12.61
C ALA A 80 -9.70 -14.66 12.31
N ASP A 81 -10.31 -15.69 11.74
CA ASP A 81 -9.73 -16.99 11.42
C ASP A 81 -10.00 -17.35 9.95
N TYR A 82 -9.86 -16.36 9.07
CA TYR A 82 -10.13 -16.49 7.64
C TYR A 82 -9.16 -17.44 6.94
N VAL A 83 -9.63 -18.12 5.89
CA VAL A 83 -8.78 -18.98 5.06
C VAL A 83 -7.68 -18.21 4.28
N GLY A 84 -7.88 -16.90 4.09
CA GLY A 84 -6.90 -16.00 3.49
C GLY A 84 -7.02 -14.57 4.06
N PRO A 85 -5.99 -13.73 3.91
CA PRO A 85 -6.00 -12.41 4.52
C PRO A 85 -6.87 -11.41 3.76
N THR A 86 -7.40 -10.43 4.50
CA THR A 86 -7.96 -9.18 3.97
C THR A 86 -7.00 -8.02 4.19
N CYS A 87 -7.22 -6.87 3.55
CA CYS A 87 -6.46 -5.64 3.85
C CYS A 87 -6.43 -5.34 5.36
N GLN A 88 -7.60 -5.47 6.00
CA GLN A 88 -7.82 -5.20 7.41
C GLN A 88 -7.14 -6.23 8.31
N TYR A 89 -7.05 -7.49 7.89
CA TYR A 89 -6.37 -8.54 8.64
C TYR A 89 -4.89 -8.19 8.90
N CYS A 90 -4.22 -7.68 7.86
CA CYS A 90 -2.81 -7.31 7.92
C CYS A 90 -2.61 -5.91 8.52
N HIS A 91 -3.31 -4.89 8.00
CA HIS A 91 -3.03 -3.48 8.32
C HIS A 91 -3.80 -2.95 9.54
N MET A 92 -4.94 -3.55 9.88
CA MET A 92 -5.75 -3.21 11.05
C MET A 92 -5.72 -4.34 12.08
N ARG A 93 -4.54 -4.95 12.28
CA ARG A 93 -4.34 -6.12 13.13
C ARG A 93 -4.98 -5.93 14.51
N GLY A 94 -5.79 -6.90 14.94
CA GLY A 94 -6.54 -6.83 16.20
C GLY A 94 -7.68 -5.80 16.25
N GLY A 95 -7.96 -5.09 15.14
CA GLY A 95 -8.92 -3.99 15.06
C GLY A 95 -8.35 -2.60 15.31
N HIS A 96 -7.02 -2.45 15.31
CA HIS A 96 -6.37 -1.15 15.52
C HIS A 96 -6.65 -0.19 14.35
N HIS A 97 -6.98 1.07 14.64
CA HIS A 97 -7.38 2.06 13.62
C HIS A 97 -6.24 2.92 13.07
N ASN A 98 -5.06 2.95 13.70
CA ASN A 98 -3.84 3.41 13.03
C ASN A 98 -3.42 2.34 11.99
N VAL A 99 -3.87 2.50 10.76
CA VAL A 99 -3.60 1.59 9.63
C VAL A 99 -2.11 1.54 9.25
N GLN A 100 -1.34 2.56 9.65
CA GLN A 100 0.10 2.63 9.39
C GLN A 100 0.92 1.92 10.47
N ARG A 101 0.31 1.47 11.58
CA ARG A 101 1.01 0.96 12.78
C ARG A 101 2.07 -0.10 12.49
N LEU A 102 1.83 -1.01 11.54
CA LEU A 102 2.76 -2.09 11.21
C LEU A 102 3.82 -1.68 10.18
N SER A 103 3.75 -0.48 9.61
CA SER A 103 4.67 -0.05 8.55
C SER A 103 6.12 -0.02 9.04
N THR A 104 7.04 -0.53 8.21
CA THR A 104 8.47 -0.51 8.51
C THR A 104 8.99 0.94 8.56
N VAL A 105 8.80 1.69 7.48
CA VAL A 105 9.27 3.07 7.34
C VAL A 105 8.48 3.73 6.20
N TYR A 106 8.16 5.02 6.36
CA TYR A 106 7.52 5.80 5.31
C TYR A 106 8.52 6.09 4.18
N THR A 107 8.12 5.83 2.94
CA THR A 107 9.03 5.83 1.76
C THR A 107 8.45 6.62 0.59
N SER A 108 7.64 7.64 0.88
CA SER A 108 7.01 8.51 -0.13
C SER A 108 6.30 7.68 -1.21
N MET A 109 5.30 6.88 -0.81
CA MET A 109 4.58 5.94 -1.69
C MET A 109 5.47 4.91 -2.41
N GLY A 110 6.65 4.61 -1.85
CA GLY A 110 7.62 3.68 -2.44
C GLY A 110 8.56 4.30 -3.46
N MET A 111 8.47 5.61 -3.72
CA MET A 111 9.41 6.33 -4.59
C MET A 111 10.80 6.42 -3.98
N SER A 112 10.89 6.50 -2.64
CA SER A 112 12.16 6.47 -1.92
C SER A 112 12.55 5.02 -1.60
N ASN A 113 13.81 4.67 -1.86
CA ASN A 113 14.30 3.32 -1.60
C ASN A 113 14.71 3.11 -0.14
N ALA A 114 14.34 1.94 0.38
CA ALA A 114 14.78 1.45 1.69
C ALA A 114 14.84 -0.07 1.67
N ASP A 115 15.96 -0.64 2.10
CA ASP A 115 16.07 -2.07 2.37
C ASP A 115 15.36 -2.38 3.69
N ARG A 116 14.13 -2.90 3.64
CA ARG A 116 13.34 -3.20 4.84
C ARG A 116 13.76 -4.51 5.49
N GLY A 117 14.62 -5.30 4.84
CA GLY A 117 15.21 -6.54 5.36
C GLY A 117 16.53 -6.32 6.08
N ALA A 118 17.11 -5.12 5.99
CA ALA A 118 18.35 -4.77 6.68
C ALA A 118 18.24 -4.95 8.21
N PRO A 119 19.36 -5.24 8.91
CA PRO A 119 19.37 -5.43 10.37
C PRO A 119 18.72 -4.27 11.15
N LEU A 120 18.82 -3.04 10.64
CA LEU A 120 18.18 -1.84 11.20
C LEU A 120 16.67 -2.01 11.43
N TRP A 121 15.99 -2.74 10.54
CA TRP A 121 14.53 -2.90 10.56
C TRP A 121 14.08 -4.28 11.01
N LYS A 122 14.99 -5.09 11.59
CA LYS A 122 14.74 -6.49 11.92
C LYS A 122 13.47 -6.68 12.75
N GLU A 123 13.27 -5.91 13.81
CA GLU A 123 12.08 -6.05 14.67
C GLU A 123 10.77 -5.75 13.94
N LYS A 124 10.78 -4.75 13.06
CA LYS A 124 9.62 -4.41 12.23
C LYS A 124 9.36 -5.48 11.17
N ARG A 125 10.41 -6.06 10.58
CA ARG A 125 10.29 -7.21 9.68
C ARG A 125 9.75 -8.43 10.43
N ASP A 126 10.22 -8.70 11.64
CA ASP A 126 9.75 -9.81 12.47
C ASP A 126 8.26 -9.63 12.85
N THR A 127 7.81 -8.38 13.05
CA THR A 127 6.39 -8.06 13.25
C THR A 127 5.54 -8.37 12.02
N TRP A 128 6.05 -8.16 10.80
CA TRP A 128 5.35 -8.60 9.59
C TRP A 128 5.34 -10.11 9.43
N VAL A 129 6.47 -10.77 9.73
CA VAL A 129 6.57 -12.22 9.69
C VAL A 129 5.57 -12.85 10.66
N SER A 130 5.33 -12.28 11.84
CA SER A 130 4.33 -12.81 12.79
C SER A 130 2.88 -12.64 12.34
N VAL A 131 2.58 -11.70 11.45
CA VAL A 131 1.26 -11.64 10.78
C VAL A 131 1.13 -12.76 9.76
N CYS A 132 2.19 -13.04 9.01
CA CYS A 132 2.19 -14.13 8.03
C CYS A 132 2.18 -15.52 8.70
N ASP A 133 2.69 -15.62 9.92
CA ASP A 133 2.83 -16.86 10.69
C ASP A 133 1.48 -17.51 11.06
N ASP A 134 0.38 -16.76 10.98
CA ASP A 134 -0.96 -17.33 11.17
C ASP A 134 -1.29 -18.43 10.14
N CYS A 135 -0.64 -18.41 8.96
CA CYS A 135 -0.95 -19.33 7.86
C CYS A 135 0.27 -19.92 7.14
N HIS A 136 1.47 -19.34 7.34
CA HIS A 136 2.69 -19.75 6.66
C HIS A 136 3.83 -19.99 7.65
N SER A 137 4.82 -20.79 7.27
CA SER A 137 6.04 -20.88 8.08
C SER A 137 6.76 -19.52 8.12
N PRO A 138 7.41 -19.14 9.24
CA PRO A 138 8.14 -17.88 9.35
C PRO A 138 9.24 -17.73 8.29
N ARG A 139 9.84 -18.86 7.88
CA ARG A 139 10.86 -18.90 6.83
C ARG A 139 10.29 -18.48 5.48
N PHE A 140 9.18 -19.09 5.07
CA PHE A 140 8.53 -18.77 3.79
C PHE A 140 8.16 -17.29 3.72
N ALA A 141 7.54 -16.76 4.77
CA ALA A 141 7.17 -15.36 4.85
C ALA A 141 8.39 -14.43 4.75
N ARG A 142 9.46 -14.74 5.48
CA ARG A 142 10.69 -13.93 5.49
C ARG A 142 11.38 -13.91 4.14
N GLU A 143 11.52 -15.07 3.49
CA GLU A 143 12.16 -15.19 2.18
C GLU A 143 11.34 -14.46 1.10
N ASN A 144 10.00 -14.55 1.14
CA ASN A 144 9.15 -13.80 0.22
C ASN A 144 9.26 -12.26 0.42
N LEU A 145 9.29 -11.80 1.68
CA LEU A 145 9.51 -10.38 1.99
C LEU A 145 10.93 -9.92 1.64
N GLN A 146 11.93 -10.80 1.68
CA GLN A 146 13.27 -10.49 1.20
C GLN A 146 13.29 -10.33 -0.33
N ALA A 147 12.53 -11.14 -1.07
CA ALA A 147 12.39 -10.97 -2.52
C ALA A 147 11.77 -9.60 -2.88
N MET A 148 10.82 -9.10 -2.07
CA MET A 148 10.31 -7.73 -2.19
C MET A 148 11.43 -6.69 -2.00
N ASP A 149 12.30 -6.84 -0.99
CA ASP A 149 13.40 -5.90 -0.76
C ASP A 149 14.35 -5.84 -1.96
N GLU A 150 14.72 -7.00 -2.52
CA GLU A 150 15.60 -7.07 -3.70
C GLU A 150 14.93 -6.48 -4.95
N ALA A 151 13.62 -6.71 -5.13
CA ALA A 151 12.87 -6.09 -6.22
C ALA A 151 12.86 -4.56 -6.10
N CYS A 152 12.66 -4.00 -4.89
CA CYS A 152 12.74 -2.56 -4.65
C CYS A 152 14.13 -2.00 -4.96
N LYS A 153 15.19 -2.65 -4.46
CA LYS A 153 16.58 -2.24 -4.75
C LYS A 153 16.85 -2.20 -6.27
N ASN A 154 16.46 -3.26 -6.97
CA ASN A 154 16.65 -3.36 -8.42
C ASN A 154 15.85 -2.29 -9.19
N ALA A 155 14.63 -1.98 -8.75
CA ALA A 155 13.87 -0.86 -9.31
C ALA A 155 14.57 0.48 -9.10
N GLY A 156 15.14 0.71 -7.91
CA GLY A 156 15.94 1.89 -7.60
C GLY A 156 17.19 2.05 -8.47
N LEU A 157 17.87 0.95 -8.79
CA LEU A 157 19.02 0.97 -9.71
C LEU A 157 18.60 1.40 -11.11
N LYS A 158 17.51 0.84 -11.66
CA LYS A 158 16.97 1.23 -12.97
C LYS A 158 16.52 2.69 -13.00
N TYR A 159 15.93 3.18 -11.92
CA TYR A 159 15.54 4.58 -11.83
C TYR A 159 16.75 5.50 -11.78
N THR A 160 17.82 5.12 -11.07
CA THR A 160 19.08 5.87 -11.06
C THR A 160 19.66 6.01 -12.46
N GLU A 161 19.68 4.94 -13.25
CA GLU A 161 20.11 4.96 -14.65
C GLU A 161 19.25 5.91 -15.49
N THR A 162 17.92 5.79 -15.37
CA THR A 162 16.96 6.66 -16.07
C THR A 162 17.16 8.13 -15.69
N PHE A 163 17.35 8.42 -14.40
CA PHE A 163 17.57 9.75 -13.88
C PHE A 163 18.87 10.36 -14.42
N LYS A 164 19.96 9.58 -14.50
CA LYS A 164 21.24 10.07 -15.05
C LYS A 164 21.14 10.47 -16.51
N VAL A 165 20.34 9.78 -17.33
CA VAL A 165 20.08 10.22 -18.71
C VAL A 165 19.41 11.59 -18.74
N ALA A 166 18.35 11.78 -17.94
CA ALA A 166 17.64 13.05 -17.87
C ALA A 166 18.51 14.18 -17.30
N GLU A 167 19.28 13.90 -16.24
CA GLU A 167 20.20 14.87 -15.63
C GLU A 167 21.29 15.31 -16.61
N ASN A 168 21.86 14.38 -17.40
CA ASN A 168 22.88 14.73 -18.39
C ASN A 168 22.31 15.60 -19.51
N LEU A 169 21.10 15.32 -20.02
CA LEU A 169 20.44 16.19 -21.01
C LEU A 169 20.27 17.62 -20.48
N MET A 170 19.95 17.75 -19.19
CA MET A 170 19.82 19.04 -18.52
C MET A 170 21.17 19.75 -18.38
N LEU A 171 22.22 19.05 -17.94
CA LEU A 171 23.56 19.62 -17.77
C LEU A 171 24.21 20.02 -19.09
N ASP A 172 23.95 19.26 -20.16
CA ASP A 172 24.46 19.53 -21.50
C ASP A 172 23.64 20.60 -22.24
N GLY A 173 22.54 21.08 -21.64
CA GLY A 173 21.66 22.09 -22.25
C GLY A 173 20.84 21.56 -23.43
N MET A 174 20.64 20.25 -23.50
CA MET A 174 19.91 19.53 -24.55
C MET A 174 18.49 19.10 -24.13
N GLY A 175 17.99 19.58 -22.99
CA GLY A 175 16.59 19.40 -22.61
C GLY A 175 15.68 20.25 -23.51
N GLU A 176 14.71 19.63 -24.18
CA GLU A 176 13.78 20.34 -25.07
C GLU A 176 12.33 20.18 -24.59
N PRO A 177 11.70 21.22 -24.03
CA PRO A 177 12.28 22.52 -23.64
C PRO A 177 13.13 22.45 -22.35
N MET A 178 14.02 23.42 -22.14
CA MET A 178 14.71 23.61 -20.85
C MET A 178 13.74 24.23 -19.81
N PRO A 179 13.99 24.10 -18.49
CA PRO A 179 13.06 24.62 -17.47
C PRO A 179 12.75 26.11 -17.59
N LYS A 180 13.76 26.93 -17.92
CA LYS A 180 13.61 28.38 -18.20
C LYS A 180 12.62 28.70 -19.33
N ASP A 181 12.39 27.74 -20.23
CA ASP A 181 11.52 27.88 -21.40
C ASP A 181 10.14 27.22 -21.17
N LEU A 182 9.95 26.51 -20.06
CA LEU A 182 8.65 26.03 -19.61
C LEU A 182 7.82 27.16 -19.00
N ALA A 183 6.52 26.95 -18.82
CA ALA A 183 5.74 27.82 -17.94
C ALA A 183 6.28 27.73 -16.50
N PRO A 184 6.25 28.82 -15.71
CA PRO A 184 6.66 28.78 -14.31
C PRO A 184 5.91 27.71 -13.53
N ASP A 185 6.59 27.09 -12.57
CA ASP A 185 6.00 26.12 -11.68
C ASP A 185 5.03 26.77 -10.67
N TRP A 186 4.46 25.96 -9.77
CA TRP A 186 3.52 26.43 -8.76
C TRP A 186 4.09 27.49 -7.80
N SER A 187 5.42 27.55 -7.66
CA SER A 187 6.12 28.54 -6.83
C SER A 187 6.46 29.82 -7.62
N GLY A 188 6.20 29.83 -8.92
CA GLY A 188 6.53 30.92 -9.84
C GLY A 188 7.98 30.91 -10.32
N GLN A 189 8.68 29.78 -10.17
CA GLN A 189 10.07 29.59 -10.61
C GLN A 189 10.14 28.76 -11.89
N HIS A 190 11.31 28.75 -12.52
CA HIS A 190 11.62 27.90 -13.67
C HIS A 190 12.72 26.92 -13.30
#